data_AF-E9HK25-F1
#
_entry.id   AF-E9HK25-F1
#
_cell.length_a   1.000
_cell.length_b   1.000
_cell.length_c   1.000
_cell.angle_alpha   90.00
_cell.angle_beta   90.00
_cell.angle_gamma   90.00
#
_symmetry.space_group_name_H-M   'P 1'
#
loop_
_entity.id
_entity.type
_entity.pdbx_description
1 polymer ?
#
loop_
_entity_poly.entity_id
_entity_poly.type
_entity_poly.pdbx_seq_one_letter_code
_entity_poly.pdbx_strand_id
1 'polypeptide(L)'
;MTELLKNQYVAGVDGNYRQESQLADMNGSQCGYCSPGMVMSMYSLLQKNSEAGVTMKEIESSLAGNICRCTGYRPIMDAFKTFAKDAPQDLKSQCVDFEDLGNEICPKTGQRVKDFVKATDLPK
;
A
#
# COMPACT_ATOMS: atom_id res chain seq x y z
N MET A 1 -0.21 -4.79 -27.21
CA MET A 1 0.43 -5.24 -25.95
C MET A 1 -0.06 -4.48 -24.70
N THR A 2 -1.02 -3.56 -24.84
CA THR A 2 -1.66 -2.78 -23.76
C THR A 2 -3.05 -3.30 -23.36
N GLU A 3 -3.51 -4.41 -23.94
CA GLU A 3 -4.86 -4.97 -23.71
C GLU A 3 -4.87 -6.21 -22.79
N LEU A 4 -3.70 -6.70 -22.35
CA LEU A 4 -3.59 -7.87 -21.45
C LEU A 4 -3.50 -7.50 -19.95
N LEU A 5 -3.57 -6.22 -19.59
CA LEU A 5 -3.48 -5.76 -18.20
C LEU A 5 -4.82 -5.31 -17.60
N LYS A 6 -5.91 -5.32 -18.39
CA LYS A 6 -7.23 -4.87 -17.92
C LYS A 6 -8.08 -5.99 -17.31
N ASN A 7 -7.68 -7.26 -17.49
CA ASN A 7 -8.47 -8.39 -17.03
C ASN A 7 -7.68 -9.17 -15.98
N GLN A 8 -8.20 -9.12 -14.75
CA GLN A 8 -7.91 -9.96 -13.58
C GLN A 8 -6.97 -9.36 -12.52
N TYR A 9 -7.60 -8.93 -11.39
CA TYR A 9 -7.04 -8.74 -10.04
C TYR A 9 -5.97 -7.62 -9.91
N VAL A 10 -6.20 -6.44 -9.31
CA VAL A 10 -7.06 -6.00 -8.21
C VAL A 10 -7.26 -4.49 -8.42
N ALA A 11 -8.47 -4.02 -8.65
CA ALA A 11 -8.75 -2.61 -8.93
C ALA A 11 -8.95 -1.84 -7.62
N GLY A 12 -8.03 -0.94 -7.29
CA GLY A 12 -8.38 0.27 -6.56
C GLY A 12 -9.11 1.21 -7.52
N VAL A 13 -10.15 1.88 -7.04
CA VAL A 13 -11.22 2.57 -7.80
C VAL A 13 -10.77 3.63 -8.84
N ASP A 14 -9.48 3.96 -8.94
CA ASP A 14 -8.94 4.98 -9.87
C ASP A 14 -7.78 4.50 -10.76
N GLY A 15 -7.47 3.19 -10.80
CA GLY A 15 -6.37 2.66 -11.61
C GLY A 15 -4.98 2.74 -10.97
N ASN A 16 -4.90 3.06 -9.67
CA ASN A 16 -3.66 3.00 -8.89
C ASN A 16 -3.38 1.58 -8.40
N TYR A 17 -2.10 1.20 -8.39
CA TYR A 17 -1.68 -0.09 -7.85
C TYR A 17 -1.70 -0.08 -6.32
N ARG A 18 -2.11 -1.19 -5.66
CA ARG A 18 -2.20 -1.28 -4.19
C ARG A 18 -0.90 -0.91 -3.46
N GLN A 19 0.24 -1.30 -4.02
CA GLN A 19 1.55 -0.97 -3.48
C GLN A 19 1.95 0.51 -3.68
N GLU A 20 1.32 1.21 -4.63
CA GLU A 20 1.53 2.65 -4.83
C GLU A 20 0.86 3.47 -3.73
N SER A 21 -0.41 3.15 -3.40
CA SER A 21 -1.10 3.77 -2.26
C SER A 21 -0.32 3.52 -0.97
N GLN A 22 0.06 2.27 -0.72
CA GLN A 22 0.79 1.90 0.48
C GLN A 22 2.11 2.66 0.63
N LEU A 23 2.83 2.88 -0.48
CA LEU A 23 4.07 3.66 -0.48
C LEU A 23 3.81 5.14 -0.17
N ALA A 24 2.70 5.71 -0.65
CA ALA A 24 2.32 7.08 -0.36
C ALA A 24 1.87 7.28 1.09
N ASP A 25 0.98 6.40 1.58
CA ASP A 25 0.36 6.47 2.90
C ASP A 25 1.39 6.35 4.03
N MET A 26 2.43 5.56 3.81
CA MET A 26 3.51 5.31 4.78
C MET A 26 4.71 6.25 4.61
N ASN A 27 4.52 7.41 3.95
CA ASN A 27 5.58 8.40 3.70
C ASN A 27 6.82 7.83 2.98
N GLY A 28 6.64 6.79 2.17
CA GLY A 28 7.67 6.13 1.39
C GLY A 28 8.09 6.89 0.12
N SER A 29 7.48 8.06 -0.15
CA SER A 29 7.82 8.92 -1.29
C SER A 29 8.07 10.36 -0.84
N GLN A 30 9.16 10.97 -1.30
CA GLN A 30 9.48 12.39 -1.09
C GLN A 30 9.63 13.13 -2.43
N CYS A 31 10.78 12.97 -3.11
CA CYS A 31 11.00 13.56 -4.43
C CYS A 31 10.33 12.78 -5.57
N GLY A 32 9.80 11.59 -5.30
CA GLY A 32 9.08 10.75 -6.25
C GLY A 32 9.93 10.02 -7.29
N TYR A 33 11.19 10.40 -7.51
CA TYR A 33 11.99 9.87 -8.64
C TYR A 33 12.19 8.35 -8.61
N CYS A 34 12.43 7.78 -7.42
CA CYS A 34 12.62 6.33 -7.26
C CYS A 34 11.31 5.55 -7.10
N SER A 35 10.18 6.22 -6.88
CA SER A 35 8.92 5.59 -6.48
C SER A 35 8.37 4.62 -7.53
N PRO A 36 8.40 4.91 -8.85
CA PRO A 36 7.95 3.95 -9.86
C PRO A 36 8.78 2.66 -9.87
N GLY A 37 10.10 2.75 -9.66
CA GLY A 37 10.97 1.57 -9.59
C GLY A 37 10.63 0.68 -8.40
N MET A 38 10.42 1.31 -7.23
CA MET A 38 9.99 0.62 -6.00
C MET A 38 8.65 -0.09 -6.19
N VAL A 39 7.65 0.60 -6.74
CA VAL A 39 6.30 0.07 -7.02
C VAL A 39 6.33 -1.11 -7.99
N MET A 40 7.13 -1.02 -9.06
CA MET A 40 7.22 -2.08 -10.06
C MET A 40 8.00 -3.30 -9.59
N SER A 41 9.05 -3.12 -8.77
CA SER A 41 9.75 -4.23 -8.13
C SER A 41 8.81 -5.00 -7.19
N MET A 42 8.03 -4.28 -6.38
CA MET A 42 7.05 -4.89 -5.50
C MET A 42 5.93 -5.59 -6.29
N TYR A 43 5.42 -4.96 -7.36
CA TYR A 43 4.44 -5.55 -8.25
C TYR A 43 4.89 -6.91 -8.80
N SER A 44 6.11 -6.95 -9.34
CA SER A 44 6.70 -8.17 -9.90
C SER A 44 6.83 -9.29 -8.85
N LEU A 45 7.24 -8.93 -7.64
CA LEU A 45 7.37 -9.88 -6.53
C LEU A 45 6.01 -10.47 -6.12
N LEU A 46 4.98 -9.63 -5.97
CA LEU A 46 3.63 -10.04 -5.62
C LEU A 46 3.00 -10.91 -6.72
N GLN A 47 3.21 -10.54 -7.98
CA GLN A 47 2.70 -11.30 -9.12
C GLN A 47 3.32 -12.70 -9.20
N LYS A 48 4.60 -12.83 -8.88
CA LYS A 48 5.32 -14.11 -8.86
C LYS A 48 4.87 -15.04 -7.73
N ASN A 49 4.39 -14.49 -6.61
CA ASN A 49 4.08 -15.24 -5.39
C ASN A 49 2.61 -15.07 -4.93
N SER A 50 1.69 -14.92 -5.88
CA SER A 50 0.28 -14.61 -5.61
C SER A 50 -0.42 -15.61 -4.69
N GLU A 51 -0.05 -16.90 -4.74
CA GLU A 51 -0.69 -17.97 -3.95
C GLU A 51 0.01 -18.27 -2.62
N ALA A 52 1.35 -18.18 -2.57
CA ALA A 52 2.14 -18.58 -1.40
C ALA A 52 2.40 -17.44 -0.39
N GLY A 53 2.10 -16.21 -0.80
CA GLY A 53 2.45 -14.99 -0.07
C GLY A 53 3.96 -14.73 -0.03
N VAL A 54 4.34 -13.48 0.21
CA VAL A 54 5.74 -13.02 0.25
C VAL A 54 6.25 -12.90 1.68
N THR A 55 7.54 -13.11 1.88
CA THR A 55 8.22 -12.87 3.18
C THR A 55 8.91 -11.51 3.20
N MET A 56 9.17 -10.96 4.39
CA MET A 56 9.90 -9.70 4.55
C MET A 56 11.29 -9.75 3.90
N LYS A 57 11.96 -10.90 3.99
CA LYS A 57 13.29 -11.10 3.39
C LYS A 57 13.25 -11.05 1.86
N GLU A 58 12.21 -11.61 1.25
CA GLU A 58 12.03 -11.56 -0.21
C GLU A 58 11.74 -10.13 -0.69
N ILE A 59 10.98 -9.36 0.09
CA ILE A 59 10.73 -7.93 -0.18
C ILE A 59 12.04 -7.14 -0.12
N GLU A 60 12.84 -7.30 0.94
CA GLU A 60 14.14 -6.64 1.04
C GLU A 60 15.07 -7.00 -0.14
N SER A 61 15.10 -8.27 -0.52
CA SER A 61 15.91 -8.73 -1.66
C SER A 61 15.41 -8.16 -2.99
N SER A 62 14.11 -7.98 -3.16
CA SER A 62 13.52 -7.40 -4.38
C SER A 62 13.86 -5.90 -4.51
N LEU A 63 13.98 -5.21 -3.39
CA LEU A 63 14.23 -3.77 -3.35
C LEU A 63 15.72 -3.40 -3.31
N ALA A 64 16.62 -4.37 -3.12
CA ALA A 64 18.06 -4.13 -3.05
C ALA A 64 18.65 -3.42 -4.28
N GLY A 65 18.03 -3.58 -5.46
CA GLY A 65 18.43 -2.90 -6.70
C GLY A 65 17.87 -1.48 -6.87
N ASN A 66 16.99 -1.02 -6.00
CA ASN A 66 16.35 0.28 -6.09
C ASN A 66 17.03 1.31 -5.18
N ILE A 67 17.54 2.39 -5.78
CA ILE A 67 18.27 3.42 -5.06
C ILE A 67 17.35 4.58 -4.69
N CYS A 68 17.32 4.94 -3.41
CA CYS A 68 16.62 6.12 -2.91
C CYS A 68 17.58 6.99 -2.10
N ARG A 69 17.59 8.30 -2.37
CA ARG A 69 18.43 9.27 -1.65
C ARG A 69 17.67 10.10 -0.61
N CYS A 70 16.34 10.15 -0.70
CA CYS A 70 15.53 11.09 0.08
C CYS A 70 14.95 10.46 1.36
N THR A 71 14.37 9.26 1.27
CA THR A 71 13.56 8.68 2.35
C THR A 71 14.37 7.99 3.44
N GLY A 72 15.62 7.62 3.17
CA GLY A 72 16.40 6.78 4.08
C GLY A 72 15.89 5.34 4.21
N TYR A 73 15.11 4.86 3.23
CA TYR A 73 14.58 3.49 3.08
C TYR A 73 13.60 2.98 4.14
N ARG A 74 13.72 3.39 5.40
CA ARG A 74 12.85 2.89 6.49
C ARG A 74 11.36 2.97 6.16
N PRO A 75 10.78 4.13 5.77
CA PRO A 75 9.35 4.20 5.43
C PRO A 75 8.97 3.36 4.21
N ILE A 76 9.89 3.16 3.24
CA ILE A 76 9.66 2.30 2.07
C ILE A 76 9.56 0.83 2.51
N MET A 77 10.46 0.40 3.38
CA MET A 77 10.46 -0.97 3.90
C MET A 77 9.25 -1.23 4.78
N ASP A 78 8.91 -0.28 5.66
CA ASP A 78 7.72 -0.38 6.52
C ASP A 78 6.45 -0.48 5.68
N ALA A 79 6.35 0.33 4.61
CA ALA A 79 5.25 0.28 3.64
C ALA A 79 5.10 -1.10 3.00
N PHE A 80 6.16 -1.66 2.42
CA PHE A 80 6.04 -2.89 1.65
C PHE A 80 6.02 -4.14 2.51
N LYS A 81 6.63 -4.12 3.70
CA LYS A 81 6.58 -5.26 4.63
C LYS A 81 5.17 -5.55 5.12
N THR A 82 4.21 -4.62 5.04
CA THR A 82 2.80 -4.93 5.36
C THR A 82 2.21 -6.03 4.47
N PHE A 83 2.73 -6.20 3.25
CA PHE A 83 2.35 -7.28 2.34
C PHE A 83 2.95 -8.65 2.72
N ALA A 84 3.88 -8.69 3.68
CA ALA A 84 4.54 -9.91 4.08
C ALA A 84 3.67 -10.77 5.01
N LYS A 85 3.71 -12.09 4.79
CA LYS A 85 3.00 -13.05 5.64
C LYS A 85 3.57 -13.13 7.07
N ASP A 86 4.87 -12.88 7.21
CA ASP A 86 5.64 -12.90 8.46
C ASP A 86 5.77 -11.50 9.11
N ALA A 87 5.11 -10.47 8.57
CA ALA A 87 5.13 -9.15 9.17
C ALA A 87 4.43 -9.11 10.53
N PRO A 88 5.03 -8.41 11.51
CA PRO A 88 4.48 -8.32 12.86
C PRO A 88 3.19 -7.48 12.86
N GLN A 89 2.29 -7.78 13.79
CA GLN A 89 0.92 -7.27 13.78
C GLN A 89 0.84 -5.76 14.02
N ASP A 90 1.80 -5.20 14.76
CA ASP A 90 2.01 -3.77 14.98
C ASP A 90 2.24 -3.02 13.67
N LEU A 91 3.05 -3.56 12.77
CA LEU A 91 3.30 -2.97 11.46
C LEU A 91 2.06 -2.98 10.57
N LYS A 92 1.24 -4.04 10.64
CA LYS A 92 -0.04 -4.14 9.92
C LYS A 92 -1.09 -3.18 10.48
N SER A 93 -1.03 -2.86 11.77
CA SER A 93 -1.97 -1.95 12.43
C SER A 93 -1.72 -0.46 12.13
N GLN A 94 -0.53 -0.12 11.60
CA GLN A 94 -0.20 1.26 11.23
C GLN A 94 -0.83 1.69 9.89
N CYS A 95 -1.23 0.74 9.04
CA CYS A 95 -1.96 1.00 7.82
C CYS A 95 -3.44 0.62 8.00
N VAL A 96 -4.23 1.55 8.52
CA VAL A 96 -5.70 1.42 8.51
C VAL A 96 -6.19 2.14 7.27
N ASP A 97 -6.78 1.40 6.33
CA ASP A 97 -7.49 2.00 5.20
C ASP A 97 -8.68 2.80 5.75
N PHE A 98 -9.05 3.91 5.11
CA PHE A 98 -10.22 4.68 5.50
C PHE A 98 -11.49 3.82 5.44
N GLU A 99 -11.51 2.80 4.57
CA GLU A 99 -12.58 1.79 4.48
C GLU A 99 -12.62 0.84 5.70
N ASP A 100 -11.46 0.55 6.30
CA ASP A 100 -11.33 -0.33 7.47
C ASP A 100 -11.78 0.34 8.78
N LEU A 101 -11.77 1.68 8.82
CA LEU A 101 -12.31 2.47 9.94
C LEU A 101 -13.84 2.41 10.05
N GLY A 102 -14.55 1.83 9.07
CA GLY A 102 -16.00 1.95 8.91
C GLY A 102 -16.85 1.59 10.15
N ASN A 103 -16.35 0.78 11.08
CA ASN A 103 -17.07 0.42 12.30
C ASN A 103 -16.53 1.08 13.58
N GLU A 104 -15.43 1.81 13.51
CA GLU A 104 -14.90 2.54 14.66
C GLU A 104 -15.81 3.71 15.04
N ILE A 105 -15.93 3.98 16.34
CA ILE A 105 -16.76 5.06 16.88
C ILE A 105 -15.84 6.24 17.16
N CYS A 106 -16.12 7.39 16.54
CA CYS A 106 -15.35 8.60 16.80
C CYS A 106 -15.56 9.06 18.26
N PRO A 107 -14.50 9.21 19.08
CA PRO A 107 -14.64 9.61 20.49
C PRO A 107 -15.15 11.05 20.67
N LYS A 108 -15.10 11.88 19.62
CA LYS A 108 -15.56 13.28 19.65
C LYS A 108 -17.03 13.43 19.27
N THR A 109 -17.54 12.61 18.35
CA THR A 109 -18.89 12.75 17.79
C THR A 109 -19.83 11.61 18.16
N GLY A 110 -19.30 10.50 18.68
CA GLY A 110 -20.10 9.30 19.04
C GLY A 110 -20.72 8.58 17.85
N GLN A 111 -20.41 9.01 16.63
CA GLN A 111 -20.92 8.45 15.38
C GLN A 111 -19.88 7.51 14.77
N ARG A 112 -20.34 6.53 13.98
CA ARG A 112 -19.43 5.59 13.31
C ARG A 112 -18.77 6.27 12.13
N VAL A 113 -17.50 5.96 11.85
CA VAL A 113 -16.76 6.58 10.74
C VAL A 113 -17.50 6.40 9.40
N LYS A 114 -18.14 5.24 9.16
CA LYS A 114 -18.95 5.01 7.94
C LYS A 114 -20.15 5.94 7.75
N ASP A 115 -20.67 6.53 8.82
CA ASP A 115 -21.80 7.45 8.76
C ASP A 115 -21.37 8.85 8.29
N PHE A 116 -20.06 9.17 8.41
CA PHE A 116 -19.46 10.42 7.90
C PHE A 116 -19.02 10.31 6.44
N VAL A 117 -18.48 9.16 6.00
CA VAL A 117 -17.97 8.97 4.62
C VAL A 117 -19.06 9.24 3.57
N LYS A 118 -20.33 9.01 3.91
CA LYS A 118 -21.46 9.28 3.00
C LYS A 118 -21.79 10.76 2.81
N ALA A 119 -21.25 11.67 3.63
CA ALA A 119 -21.62 13.08 3.61
C ALA A 119 -20.55 14.02 3.03
N THR A 120 -19.27 13.62 2.98
CA THR A 120 -18.19 14.56 2.62
C THR A 120 -17.22 14.13 1.51
N ASP A 121 -17.28 12.90 0.99
CA ASP A 121 -16.24 12.42 0.05
C ASP A 121 -16.73 12.07 -1.37
N LEU A 122 -17.82 12.68 -1.83
CA LEU A 122 -18.12 12.75 -3.27
C LEU A 122 -17.61 14.09 -3.81
N PRO A 123 -16.45 14.13 -4.52
CA PRO A 123 -16.14 15.29 -5.34
C PRO A 123 -17.26 15.47 -6.38
N LYS A 124 -17.87 16.66 -6.40
CA LYS A 124 -18.65 17.14 -7.54
C LYS A 124 -17.72 17.53 -8.68
#